data_AF-A0A367QQY0-F1
#
_entry.id   AF-A0A367QQY0-F1
#
_cell.length_a   1.000
_cell.length_b   1.000
_cell.length_c   1.000
_cell.angle_alpha   90.00
_cell.angle_beta   90.00
_cell.angle_gamma   90.00
#
_symmetry.space_group_name_H-M   'P 1'
#
loop_
_entity.id
_entity.type
_entity.pdbx_description
1 polymer ?
#
loop_
_entity_poly.entity_id
_entity_poly.type
_entity_poly.pdbx_seq_one_letter_code
_entity_poly.pdbx_strand_id
1 'polypeptide(L)' 'MVKRKSASSSDSMEGWNYETKVIEIEGIIARIEAGELELEEVFDQFGKAVEYLRQCESFLQQRQQQVDLLIETLSDE' A
#
# COMPACT_ATOMS: atom_id res chain seq x y z
N MET A 1 9.88 -36.34 -18.03
CA MET A 1 10.11 -35.02 -17.42
C MET A 1 8.79 -34.26 -17.44
N VAL A 2 8.12 -34.17 -16.28
CA VAL A 2 6.72 -33.74 -16.15
C VAL A 2 6.64 -32.25 -15.83
N LYS A 3 5.85 -31.56 -16.67
CA LYS A 3 5.05 -30.33 -16.50
C LYS A 3 5.69 -29.10 -15.79
N ARG A 4 5.83 -28.06 -16.60
CA ARG A 4 5.78 -26.63 -16.24
C ARG A 4 4.56 -26.36 -15.34
N LYS A 5 4.76 -25.67 -14.21
CA LYS A 5 3.70 -25.26 -13.28
C LYS A 5 3.82 -23.74 -13.08
N SER A 6 2.98 -23.01 -13.84
CA SER A 6 2.24 -21.78 -13.47
C SER A 6 3.02 -20.71 -12.67
N ALA A 7 3.43 -19.57 -13.22
CA ALA A 7 2.61 -18.46 -13.74
C ALA A 7 1.45 -18.05 -12.80
N SER A 8 1.49 -16.78 -12.38
CA SER A 8 0.55 -16.03 -11.55
C SER A 8 0.71 -16.14 -10.03
N SER A 9 1.65 -15.36 -9.50
CA SER A 9 1.64 -14.85 -8.12
C SER A 9 1.24 -13.37 -8.12
N SER A 10 0.24 -12.98 -8.91
CA SER A 10 -0.23 -11.59 -9.04
C SER A 10 -1.66 -11.40 -8.52
N ASP A 11 -2.06 -12.20 -7.52
CA ASP A 11 -3.41 -12.17 -6.98
C ASP A 11 -3.43 -12.15 -5.44
N SER A 12 -2.88 -11.08 -4.86
CA SER A 12 -3.01 -10.83 -3.41
C SER A 12 -3.41 -9.40 -3.07
N MET A 13 -3.98 -8.67 -4.04
CA MET A 13 -4.60 -7.35 -3.83
C MET A 13 -5.84 -7.12 -4.71
N GLU A 14 -6.66 -8.14 -5.00
CA GLU A 14 -7.99 -7.88 -5.56
C GLU A 14 -8.84 -7.10 -4.54
N GLY A 15 -8.87 -5.78 -4.69
CA GLY A 15 -9.66 -4.85 -3.89
C GLY A 15 -8.85 -3.81 -3.11
N TRP A 16 -7.51 -3.90 -3.07
CA TRP A 16 -6.68 -2.89 -2.40
C TRP A 16 -6.11 -1.90 -3.43
N ASN A 17 -6.30 -0.60 -3.21
CA ASN A 17 -5.86 0.47 -4.09
C ASN A 17 -5.09 1.53 -3.31
N TYR A 18 -3.88 1.83 -3.76
CA TYR A 18 -2.98 2.82 -3.15
C TYR A 18 -3.64 4.21 -3.06
N GLU A 19 -4.19 4.69 -4.18
CA GLU A 19 -4.82 6.02 -4.24
C GLU A 19 -6.02 6.12 -3.30
N THR A 20 -6.83 5.05 -3.21
CA THR A 20 -7.93 5.00 -2.23
C THR A 20 -7.43 5.10 -0.80
N LYS A 21 -6.34 4.41 -0.44
CA LYS A 21 -5.77 4.46 0.91
C LYS A 21 -5.18 5.83 1.24
N VAL A 22 -4.55 6.49 0.28
CA VAL A 22 -4.06 7.87 0.43
C VAL A 22 -5.22 8.81 0.75
N ILE A 23 -6.31 8.75 -0.02
CA ILE A 23 -7.52 9.55 0.22
C ILE A 23 -8.09 9.29 1.63
N GLU A 24 -8.12 8.04 2.07
CA GLU A 24 -8.58 7.70 3.42
C GLU A 24 -7.68 8.30 4.52
N ILE A 25 -6.35 8.29 4.33
CA ILE A 25 -5.39 8.90 5.26
C ILE A 25 -5.56 10.41 5.31
N GLU A 26 -5.68 11.09 4.17
CA GLU A 26 -5.92 12.53 4.10
C GLU A 26 -7.22 12.91 4.81
N GLY A 27 -8.28 12.11 4.62
CA GLY A 27 -9.54 12.29 5.32
C GLY A 27 -9.44 12.11 6.84
N ILE A 28 -8.59 11.19 7.32
CA ILE A 28 -8.28 11.05 8.74
C ILE A 28 -7.57 12.29 9.28
N ILE A 29 -6.53 12.77 8.58
CA ILE A 29 -5.76 13.95 8.98
C ILE A 29 -6.67 15.17 9.06
N ALA A 30 -7.49 15.41 8.05
CA ALA A 30 -8.43 16.54 8.02
C ALA A 30 -9.39 16.53 9.22
N ARG A 31 -9.89 15.36 9.63
CA ARG A 31 -10.75 15.24 10.82
C ARG A 31 -10.01 15.54 12.13
N ILE A 32 -8.76 15.08 12.25
CA ILE A 32 -7.93 15.36 13.42
C ILE A 32 -7.62 16.86 13.50
N GLU A 33 -7.26 17.48 12.38
CA GLU A 33 -6.94 18.92 12.29
C GLU A 33 -8.15 19.82 12.53
N ALA A 34 -9.36 19.36 12.17
CA ALA A 34 -10.61 20.08 12.46
C ALA A 34 -10.89 20.19 13.97
N GLY A 35 -10.31 19.31 14.80
CA GLY A 35 -10.51 19.34 16.25
C GLY A 35 -11.92 18.94 16.71
N GLU A 36 -12.68 18.26 15.86
CA GLU A 36 -14.05 17.83 16.12
C GLU A 36 -14.15 16.47 16.84
N LEU A 37 -13.02 15.78 16.97
CA LEU A 37 -12.94 14.44 17.55
C LEU A 37 -12.60 14.50 19.04
N GLU A 38 -13.19 13.59 19.82
CA GLU A 38 -12.73 13.36 21.18
C GLU A 38 -11.34 12.74 21.18
N LEU A 39 -10.58 12.92 22.27
CA LEU A 39 -9.19 12.46 22.36
C LEU A 39 -9.06 10.95 22.11
N GLU A 40 -10.01 10.14 22.59
CA GLU A 40 -10.05 8.69 22.32
C GLU A 40 -10.20 8.40 20.82
N GLU A 41 -11.12 9.10 20.14
CA GLU A 41 -11.33 8.96 18.70
C GLU A 41 -10.11 9.40 17.89
N VAL A 42 -9.38 10.42 18.35
CA VAL A 42 -8.11 10.85 17.72
C VAL A 42 -7.10 9.70 17.72
N PHE A 43 -6.94 9.00 18.84
CA PHE A 43 -6.03 7.85 18.91
C PHE A 43 -6.45 6.70 17.99
N ASP A 44 -7.75 6.40 17.93
CA ASP A 44 -8.28 5.37 17.03
C ASP A 44 -8.07 5.72 15.55
N GLN A 45 -8.36 6.96 15.17
CA GLN A 45 -8.17 7.44 13.80
C GLN A 45 -6.67 7.45 13.44
N PHE A 46 -5.82 7.93 14.34
CA PHE A 46 -4.38 7.92 14.15
C PHE A 46 -3.83 6.49 13.98
N GLY A 47 -4.28 5.54 14.79
CA GLY A 47 -3.91 4.13 14.66
C GLY A 47 -4.26 3.56 13.28
N LYS A 48 -5.46 3.86 12.76
CA LYS A 48 -5.88 3.47 11.40
C LYS A 48 -5.02 4.10 10.32
N ALA A 49 -4.68 5.40 10.45
CA ALA A 49 -3.80 6.08 9.50
C ALA A 49 -2.42 5.43 9.46
N VAL A 50 -1.86 5.05 10.61
CA VAL A 50 -0.56 4.32 10.68
C VAL A 50 -0.65 2.97 9.97
N GLU A 51 -1.75 2.23 10.14
CA GLU A 51 -1.95 0.95 9.45
C GLU A 51 -1.99 1.14 7.93
N TYR A 52 -2.74 2.13 7.44
CA TYR A 52 -2.83 2.42 6.00
C TYR A 52 -1.49 2.88 5.43
N LEU A 53 -0.74 3.69 6.17
CA LEU A 53 0.61 4.11 5.76
C LEU A 53 1.56 2.91 5.60
N ARG A 54 1.50 1.92 6.51
CA ARG A 54 2.29 0.69 6.39
C ARG A 54 1.91 -0.13 5.16
N GLN A 55 0.62 -0.21 4.84
CA GLN A 55 0.16 -0.89 3.63
C GLN A 55 0.68 -0.18 2.38
N CYS A 56 0.62 1.15 2.36
CA CYS A 56 1.14 1.99 1.28
C CYS A 56 2.65 1.79 1.09
N GLU A 57 3.43 1.82 2.18
CA GLU A 57 4.87 1.57 2.15
C GLU A 57 5.20 0.18 1.60
N SER A 58 4.53 -0.86 2.08
CA SER A 58 4.74 -2.23 1.60
C SER A 58 4.46 -2.36 0.10
N PHE A 59 3.38 -1.74 -0.38
CA PHE A 59 3.07 -1.72 -1.80
C PHE A 59 4.15 -1.00 -2.62
N LEU A 60 4.58 0.19 -2.18
CA LEU A 60 5.62 0.94 -2.89
C LEU A 60 6.93 0.17 -2.95
N GLN A 61 7.33 -0.50 -1.85
CA GLN A 61 8.52 -1.35 -1.81
C GLN A 61 8.43 -2.51 -2.83
N GLN A 62 7.28 -3.19 -2.89
CA GLN A 62 7.05 -4.27 -3.86
C GLN A 62 7.12 -3.75 -5.31
N ARG A 63 6.53 -2.59 -5.59
CA ARG A 63 6.54 -1.98 -6.93
C ARG A 63 7.93 -1.49 -7.32
N GLN A 64 8.69 -0.92 -6.38
CA GLN A 64 10.07 -0.53 -6.60
C GLN A 64 10.93 -1.75 -6.97
N GLN A 65 10.84 -2.83 -6.21
CA GLN A 65 11.58 -4.05 -6.51
C GLN A 65 11.25 -4.61 -7.90
N GLN A 66 9.98 -4.55 -8.31
CA GLN A 66 9.57 -4.98 -9.65
C GLN A 66 10.16 -4.10 -10.75
N VAL A 67 10.23 -2.78 -10.53
CA VAL A 67 10.88 -1.84 -11.46
C VAL A 67 12.38 -2.10 -11.54
N ASP A 68 13.05 -2.32 -10.41
CA ASP A 68 14.49 -2.60 -10.37
C ASP A 68 14.84 -3.85 -11.18
N LEU A 69 14.09 -4.94 -11.01
CA LEU A 69 14.26 -6.17 -11.79
C LEU A 69 14.05 -5.96 -13.30
N LEU A 70 13.09 -5.12 -13.69
CA LEU A 70 12.87 -4.77 -15.09
C LEU A 70 14.05 -3.98 -15.67
N ILE A 71 14.63 -3.06 -14.88
CA ILE A 71 15.81 -2.29 -15.29
C ILE A 71 17.03 -3.21 -15.45
N GLU A 72 17.26 -4.12 -14.51
CA GLU A 72 18.34 -5.13 -14.60
C GLU A 72 18.18 -5.96 -15.89
N THR A 73 16.97 -6.46 -16.14
CA THR A 73 16.68 -7.26 -17.34
C THR A 73 16.92 -6.48 -18.65
N LEU A 74 16.61 -5.19 -18.69
CA LEU A 74 16.84 -4.33 -19.86
C LEU A 74 18.32 -3.95 -20.05
N SER A 75 19.12 -3.99 -18.99
CA SER A 75 20.54 -3.60 -19.01
C SER A 75 21.48 -4.76 -19.37
N ASP A 76 21.00 -6.00 -19.22
CA ASP A 76 21.72 -7.24 -19.55
C ASP A 76 21.55 -7.66 -21.03
N GLU A 77 20.78 -6.91 -21.83
CA GLU A 77 20.70 -7.00 -23.31
C GLU A 77 21.63 -5.99 -24.02
#